data_AF-A0A7C1ZVH7-F1
#
_entry.id   AF-A0A7C1ZVH7-F1
#
_cell.length_a   1.000
_cell.length_b   1.000
_cell.length_c   1.000
_cell.angle_alpha   90.00
_cell.angle_beta   90.00
_cell.angle_gamma   90.00
#
_symmetry.space_group_name_H-M   'P 1'
#
loop_
_entity.id
_entity.type
_entity.pdbx_description
1 polymer ?
#
loop_
_entity_poly.entity_id
_entity_poly.type
_entity_poly.pdbx_seq_one_letter_code
_entity_poly.pdbx_strand_id
1 'polypeptide(L)'
;MTEQDSAITSFLKKAAVITGKSIVKGTKKLAEATRKSMQRRRWKDRILRRMSGRKIKQFAREKRIRPAFIEKPTIEDYIGAIKNRVSLDEIISFAKRNHINIRDILLEIEQFKADEEIKKMKESGEDFDEFFMKVVEAINSFEPFRRYNYELPYQIDLARWLQSKFPGTKIEESRGSARPDIVIKGIAIEVKGPTFDRDLQTISDKCMRYRLYFKQLIVVLFDVYVNQFRYNDWLNGLKRTFPDVIVIKK
;
A
#
# COMPACT_ATOMS: atom_id res chain seq x y z
N MET A 1 44.52 3.59 -40.78
CA MET A 1 43.21 3.34 -40.12
C MET A 1 42.23 4.35 -40.67
N THR A 2 41.30 3.88 -41.48
CA THR A 2 40.33 4.70 -42.21
C THR A 2 39.19 5.11 -41.26
N GLU A 3 38.47 6.21 -41.56
CA GLU A 3 37.30 6.66 -40.77
C GLU A 3 36.24 5.56 -40.57
N GLN A 4 36.18 4.58 -41.48
CA GLN A 4 35.32 3.39 -41.35
C GLN A 4 35.69 2.49 -40.17
N ASP A 5 36.97 2.30 -39.85
CA ASP A 5 37.41 1.45 -38.73
C ASP A 5 37.02 2.04 -37.36
N SER A 6 37.04 3.38 -37.26
CA SER A 6 36.63 4.15 -36.06
C SER A 6 35.12 4.05 -35.81
N ALA A 7 34.32 4.12 -36.87
CA ALA A 7 32.87 3.99 -36.78
C ALA A 7 32.45 2.58 -36.31
N ILE A 8 33.11 1.54 -36.82
CA ILE A 8 32.84 0.14 -36.46
C ILE A 8 33.21 -0.13 -34.99
N THR A 9 34.35 0.35 -34.50
CA THR A 9 34.73 0.19 -33.09
C THR A 9 33.81 0.95 -32.14
N SER A 10 33.33 2.14 -32.51
CA SER A 10 32.34 2.92 -31.75
C SER A 10 30.99 2.20 -31.66
N PHE A 11 30.53 1.61 -32.77
CA PHE A 11 29.29 0.83 -32.82
C PHE A 11 29.39 -0.44 -31.97
N LEU A 12 30.48 -1.19 -32.05
CA LEU A 12 30.71 -2.39 -31.24
C LEU A 12 30.79 -2.08 -29.74
N LYS A 13 31.42 -0.96 -29.34
CA LYS A 13 31.41 -0.49 -27.95
C LYS A 13 30.01 -0.12 -27.46
N LYS A 14 29.21 0.59 -28.28
CA LYS A 14 27.82 0.92 -27.95
C LYS A 14 26.95 -0.34 -27.84
N ALA A 15 27.10 -1.30 -28.76
CA ALA A 15 26.39 -2.57 -28.73
C ALA A 15 26.75 -3.40 -27.48
N ALA A 16 28.04 -3.50 -27.12
CA ALA A 16 28.49 -4.18 -25.92
C ALA A 16 27.93 -3.53 -24.63
N VAL A 17 27.88 -2.20 -24.57
CA VAL A 17 27.26 -1.46 -23.45
C VAL A 17 25.75 -1.69 -23.38
N ILE A 18 25.05 -1.72 -24.51
CA ILE A 18 23.60 -1.98 -24.58
C ILE A 18 23.27 -3.42 -24.15
N THR A 19 24.04 -4.40 -24.63
CA THR A 19 23.89 -5.81 -24.28
C THR A 19 24.22 -6.05 -22.80
N GLY A 20 25.31 -5.47 -22.30
CA GLY A 20 25.67 -5.52 -20.88
C GLY A 20 24.61 -4.90 -19.97
N LYS A 21 24.07 -3.72 -20.32
CA LYS A 21 22.97 -3.08 -19.58
C LYS A 21 21.69 -3.91 -19.58
N SER A 22 21.39 -4.59 -20.68
CA SER A 22 20.20 -5.46 -20.80
C SER A 22 20.34 -6.72 -19.94
N ILE A 23 21.52 -7.34 -19.91
CA ILE A 23 21.81 -8.51 -19.06
C ILE A 23 21.74 -8.15 -17.57
N VAL A 24 22.31 -6.99 -17.17
CA VAL A 24 22.24 -6.49 -15.78
C VAL A 24 20.80 -6.19 -15.36
N LYS A 25 19.98 -5.62 -16.26
CA LYS A 25 18.54 -5.40 -15.99
C LYS A 25 17.79 -6.73 -15.86
N GLY A 26 18.10 -7.73 -16.67
CA GLY A 26 17.48 -9.06 -16.61
C GLY A 26 17.78 -9.79 -15.30
N THR A 27 19.04 -9.79 -14.88
CA THR A 27 19.48 -10.41 -13.62
C THR A 27 18.89 -9.72 -12.39
N LYS A 28 18.81 -8.37 -12.37
CA LYS A 28 18.16 -7.61 -11.30
C LYS A 28 16.66 -7.96 -11.18
N LYS A 29 15.94 -8.00 -12.31
CA LYS A 29 14.51 -8.39 -12.33
C LYS A 29 14.29 -9.81 -11.81
N LEU A 30 15.17 -10.75 -12.19
CA LEU A 30 15.11 -12.13 -11.69
C LEU A 30 15.35 -12.20 -10.18
N ALA A 31 16.38 -11.52 -9.67
CA ALA A 31 16.68 -11.48 -8.25
C ALA A 31 15.50 -10.91 -7.42
N GLU A 32 14.83 -9.88 -7.94
CA GLU A 32 13.66 -9.28 -7.30
C GLU A 32 12.44 -10.19 -7.32
N ALA A 33 12.15 -10.86 -8.45
CA ALA A 33 11.07 -11.83 -8.55
C ALA A 33 11.29 -12.99 -7.56
N THR A 34 12.53 -13.47 -7.45
CA THR A 34 12.93 -14.49 -6.48
C THR A 34 12.74 -14.00 -5.04
N ARG A 35 13.17 -12.77 -4.71
CA ARG A 35 12.96 -12.16 -3.38
C ARG A 35 11.47 -12.09 -3.02
N LYS A 36 10.63 -11.62 -3.95
CA LYS A 36 9.16 -11.55 -3.77
C LYS A 36 8.55 -12.92 -3.55
N SER A 37 8.98 -13.92 -4.33
CA SER A 37 8.53 -15.30 -4.19
C SER A 37 8.91 -15.89 -2.83
N MET A 38 10.15 -15.68 -2.38
CA MET A 38 10.63 -16.11 -1.06
C MET A 38 9.84 -15.44 0.07
N GLN A 39 9.58 -14.15 -0.01
CA GLN A 39 8.82 -13.42 0.99
C GLN A 39 7.37 -13.90 1.07
N ARG A 40 6.72 -14.12 -0.08
CA ARG A 40 5.40 -14.76 -0.13
C ARG A 40 5.40 -16.14 0.50
N ARG A 41 6.41 -16.98 0.20
CA ARG A 41 6.56 -18.32 0.79
C ARG A 41 6.74 -18.26 2.31
N ARG A 42 7.48 -17.28 2.83
CA ARG A 42 7.65 -17.03 4.27
C ARG A 42 6.33 -16.65 4.94
N TRP A 43 5.54 -15.75 4.35
CA TRP A 43 4.22 -15.41 4.92
C TRP A 43 3.27 -16.60 4.91
N LYS A 44 3.20 -17.37 3.82
CA LYS A 44 2.41 -18.60 3.78
C LYS A 44 2.79 -19.54 4.93
N ASP A 45 4.09 -19.75 5.13
CA ASP A 45 4.61 -20.61 6.19
C ASP A 45 4.19 -20.11 7.59
N ARG A 46 4.42 -18.82 7.87
CA ARG A 46 4.05 -18.20 9.16
C ARG A 46 2.55 -18.29 9.45
N ILE A 47 1.69 -18.08 8.46
CA ILE A 47 0.24 -18.19 8.64
C ILE A 47 -0.14 -19.64 8.93
N LEU A 48 0.38 -20.59 8.16
CA LEU A 48 0.08 -22.02 8.33
C LEU A 48 0.57 -22.55 9.68
N ARG A 49 1.75 -22.12 10.15
CA ARG A 49 2.29 -22.52 11.47
C ARG A 49 1.47 -22.01 12.65
N ARG A 50 0.57 -21.04 12.45
CA ARG A 50 -0.39 -20.61 13.48
C ARG A 50 -1.67 -21.44 13.53
N MET A 51 -1.87 -22.30 12.54
CA MET A 51 -3.04 -23.17 12.50
C MET A 51 -2.76 -24.45 13.28
N SER A 52 -3.76 -24.96 13.99
CA SER A 52 -3.67 -26.30 14.56
C SER A 52 -3.58 -27.36 13.45
N GLY A 53 -2.99 -28.51 13.75
CA GLY A 53 -2.88 -29.61 12.77
C GLY A 53 -4.24 -30.05 12.21
N ARG A 54 -5.31 -29.97 13.01
CA ARG A 54 -6.69 -30.21 12.56
C ARG A 54 -7.11 -29.20 11.48
N LYS A 55 -6.82 -27.91 11.68
CA LYS A 55 -7.14 -26.85 10.72
C LYS A 55 -6.30 -26.95 9.45
N ILE A 56 -5.04 -27.34 9.55
CA ILE A 56 -4.20 -27.65 8.37
C ILE A 56 -4.81 -28.78 7.55
N LYS A 57 -5.17 -29.90 8.19
CA LYS A 57 -5.80 -31.03 7.50
C LYS A 57 -7.18 -30.65 6.93
N GLN A 58 -7.97 -29.85 7.64
CA GLN A 58 -9.24 -29.32 7.14
C GLN A 58 -9.00 -28.51 5.86
N PHE A 59 -8.06 -27.58 5.87
CA PHE A 59 -7.78 -26.73 4.72
C PHE A 59 -7.25 -27.53 3.52
N ALA A 60 -6.38 -28.51 3.77
CA ALA A 60 -5.91 -29.42 2.72
C ALA A 60 -7.06 -30.18 2.06
N ARG A 61 -8.06 -30.64 2.84
CA ARG A 61 -9.26 -31.31 2.29
C ARG A 61 -10.11 -30.35 1.46
N GLU A 62 -10.37 -29.14 1.95
CA GLU A 62 -11.11 -28.11 1.21
C GLU A 62 -10.46 -27.81 -0.15
N LYS A 63 -9.12 -27.83 -0.20
CA LYS A 63 -8.34 -27.60 -1.42
C LYS A 63 -8.02 -28.87 -2.21
N ARG A 64 -8.53 -30.04 -1.80
CA ARG A 64 -8.26 -31.35 -2.42
C ARG A 64 -6.76 -31.64 -2.54
N ILE A 65 -5.97 -31.23 -1.56
CA ILE A 65 -4.52 -31.41 -1.49
C ILE A 65 -4.18 -32.66 -0.68
N ARG A 66 -3.39 -33.54 -1.28
CA ARG A 66 -2.71 -34.64 -0.60
C ARG A 66 -1.20 -34.51 -0.81
N PRO A 67 -0.39 -34.65 0.25
CA PRO A 67 1.05 -34.82 0.11
C PRO A 67 1.37 -36.03 -0.76
N ALA A 68 2.38 -35.91 -1.60
CA ALA A 68 2.69 -36.94 -2.59
C ALA A 68 3.49 -38.09 -1.96
N PHE A 69 3.18 -39.33 -2.33
CA PHE A 69 3.99 -40.54 -2.05
C PHE A 69 4.30 -40.81 -0.57
N ILE A 70 3.42 -40.46 0.35
CA ILE A 70 3.57 -40.75 1.79
C ILE A 70 2.29 -41.45 2.29
N GLU A 71 2.42 -42.67 2.80
CA GLU A 71 1.30 -43.44 3.35
C GLU A 71 0.66 -42.78 4.58
N LYS A 72 1.49 -42.15 5.43
CA LYS A 72 1.05 -41.44 6.65
C LYS A 72 1.62 -40.03 6.70
N PRO A 73 1.01 -39.06 5.99
CA PRO A 73 1.56 -37.71 5.91
C PRO A 73 1.51 -36.97 7.26
N THR A 74 2.61 -36.32 7.60
CA THR A 74 2.74 -35.44 8.77
C THR A 74 2.08 -34.08 8.51
N ILE A 75 1.93 -33.27 9.57
CA ILE A 75 1.43 -31.90 9.41
C ILE A 75 2.37 -31.04 8.57
N GLU A 76 3.69 -31.23 8.69
CA GLU A 76 4.67 -30.51 7.88
C GLU A 76 4.55 -30.87 6.39
N ASP A 77 4.23 -32.11 6.06
CA ASP A 77 3.98 -32.53 4.67
C ASP A 77 2.76 -31.81 4.07
N TYR A 78 1.69 -31.67 4.87
CA TYR A 78 0.52 -30.88 4.47
C TYR A 78 0.85 -29.40 4.31
N ILE A 79 1.62 -28.81 5.25
CA ILE A 79 2.07 -27.41 5.15
C ILE A 79 2.87 -27.21 3.86
N GLY A 80 3.82 -28.09 3.56
CA GLY A 80 4.62 -28.05 2.34
C GLY A 80 3.76 -28.13 1.07
N ALA A 81 2.82 -29.07 1.03
CA ALA A 81 1.90 -29.24 -0.10
C ALA A 81 0.99 -28.02 -0.30
N ILE A 82 0.44 -27.47 0.78
CA ILE A 82 -0.40 -26.25 0.74
C ILE A 82 0.41 -25.05 0.24
N LYS A 83 1.63 -24.82 0.77
CA LYS A 83 2.49 -23.69 0.37
C LYS A 83 2.76 -23.64 -1.14
N ASN A 84 2.93 -24.82 -1.74
CA ASN A 84 3.26 -24.96 -3.16
C ASN A 84 2.03 -24.82 -4.07
N ARG A 85 0.84 -25.23 -3.62
CA ARG A 85 -0.37 -25.34 -4.48
C ARG A 85 -1.43 -24.26 -4.23
N VAL A 86 -1.43 -23.62 -3.07
CA VAL A 86 -2.46 -22.66 -2.66
C VAL A 86 -1.89 -21.24 -2.66
N SER A 87 -2.64 -20.28 -3.16
CA SER A 87 -2.24 -18.87 -3.12
C SER A 87 -2.20 -18.31 -1.70
N LEU A 88 -1.47 -17.19 -1.51
CA LEU A 88 -1.42 -16.51 -0.21
C LEU A 88 -2.80 -15.99 0.21
N ASP A 89 -3.58 -15.46 -0.74
CA ASP A 89 -4.89 -14.88 -0.48
C ASP A 89 -5.91 -15.93 -0.02
N GLU A 90 -5.84 -17.14 -0.58
CA GLU A 90 -6.67 -18.26 -0.14
C GLU A 90 -6.30 -18.72 1.29
N ILE A 91 -5.01 -18.76 1.63
CA ILE A 91 -4.53 -19.07 2.99
C ILE A 91 -5.04 -18.01 3.97
N ILE A 92 -4.93 -16.72 3.62
CA ILE A 92 -5.42 -15.60 4.44
C ILE A 92 -6.94 -15.70 4.64
N SER A 93 -7.68 -15.97 3.57
CA SER A 93 -9.14 -16.09 3.61
C SER A 93 -9.57 -17.23 4.53
N PHE A 94 -8.91 -18.39 4.43
CA PHE A 94 -9.15 -19.50 5.34
C PHE A 94 -8.83 -19.14 6.80
N ALA A 95 -7.69 -18.49 7.04
CA ALA A 95 -7.29 -18.05 8.38
C ALA A 95 -8.33 -17.09 9.00
N LYS A 96 -8.82 -16.10 8.23
CA LYS A 96 -9.86 -15.16 8.66
C LYS A 96 -11.17 -15.85 9.01
N ARG A 97 -11.68 -16.74 8.14
CA ARG A 97 -12.92 -17.51 8.38
C ARG A 97 -12.85 -18.41 9.61
N ASN A 98 -11.65 -18.81 10.01
CA ASN A 98 -11.42 -19.67 11.17
C ASN A 98 -10.87 -18.89 12.37
N HIS A 99 -10.96 -17.56 12.36
CA HIS A 99 -10.53 -16.67 13.46
C HIS A 99 -9.07 -16.89 13.91
N ILE A 100 -8.18 -17.27 12.99
CA ILE A 100 -6.75 -17.43 13.27
C ILE A 100 -6.12 -16.04 13.29
N ASN A 101 -5.48 -15.67 14.40
CA ASN A 101 -4.84 -14.37 14.53
C ASN A 101 -3.61 -14.27 13.60
N ILE A 102 -3.73 -13.44 12.56
CA ILE A 102 -2.68 -13.16 11.58
C ILE A 102 -2.45 -11.65 11.39
N ARG A 103 -2.85 -10.82 12.36
CA ARG A 103 -2.89 -9.35 12.21
C ARG A 103 -1.53 -8.74 11.88
N ASP A 104 -0.48 -9.18 12.58
CA ASP A 104 0.92 -8.76 12.34
C ASP A 104 1.41 -9.17 10.95
N ILE A 105 1.08 -10.38 10.49
CA ILE A 105 1.47 -10.86 9.15
C ILE A 105 0.75 -10.05 8.06
N LEU A 106 -0.53 -9.74 8.26
CA LEU A 106 -1.27 -8.86 7.36
C LEU A 106 -0.66 -7.46 7.29
N LEU A 107 -0.22 -6.93 8.43
CA LEU A 107 0.46 -5.64 8.48
C LEU A 107 1.72 -5.63 7.63
N GLU A 108 2.58 -6.65 7.79
CA GLU A 108 3.80 -6.77 6.99
C GLU A 108 3.52 -6.91 5.49
N ILE A 109 2.46 -7.63 5.12
CA ILE A 109 2.06 -7.78 3.71
C ILE A 109 1.67 -6.42 3.12
N GLU A 110 0.88 -5.63 3.84
CA GLU A 110 0.45 -4.30 3.37
C GLU A 110 1.62 -3.31 3.31
N GLN A 111 2.51 -3.32 4.31
CA GLN A 111 3.73 -2.51 4.29
C GLN A 111 4.62 -2.86 3.08
N PHE A 112 4.80 -4.16 2.82
CA PHE A 112 5.57 -4.61 1.66
C PHE A 112 4.95 -4.16 0.34
N LYS A 113 3.62 -4.19 0.20
CA LYS A 113 2.93 -3.68 -0.99
C LYS A 113 3.15 -2.18 -1.17
N ALA A 114 3.05 -1.39 -0.10
CA ALA A 114 3.27 0.05 -0.14
C ALA A 114 4.73 0.38 -0.54
N ASP A 115 5.71 -0.34 -0.01
CA ASP A 115 7.12 -0.18 -0.39
C ASP A 115 7.36 -0.50 -1.86
N GLU A 116 6.70 -1.55 -2.37
CA GLU A 116 6.77 -1.95 -3.78
C GLU A 116 6.13 -0.92 -4.71
N GLU A 117 5.02 -0.28 -4.31
CA GLU A 117 4.40 0.82 -5.06
C GLU A 117 5.37 2.00 -5.20
N ILE A 118 6.01 2.44 -4.12
CA ILE A 118 7.00 3.53 -4.16
C ILE A 118 8.19 3.14 -5.02
N LYS A 119 8.70 1.92 -4.86
CA LYS A 119 9.84 1.47 -5.62
C LYS A 119 9.56 1.53 -7.13
N LYS A 120 8.36 1.12 -7.54
CA LYS A 120 7.93 1.23 -8.94
C LYS A 120 7.85 2.68 -9.41
N MET A 121 7.36 3.60 -8.58
CA MET A 121 7.36 5.04 -8.90
C MET A 121 8.79 5.57 -9.11
N LYS A 122 9.71 5.24 -8.20
CA LYS A 122 11.13 5.61 -8.35
C LYS A 122 11.75 5.02 -9.62
N GLU A 123 11.40 3.79 -9.97
CA GLU A 123 11.86 3.14 -11.20
C GLU A 123 11.25 3.74 -12.48
N SER A 124 10.04 4.31 -12.41
CA SER A 124 9.45 5.10 -13.50
C SER A 124 9.99 6.54 -13.57
N GLY A 125 10.90 6.92 -12.66
CA GLY A 125 11.46 8.28 -12.58
C GLY A 125 10.54 9.29 -11.90
N GLU A 126 9.45 8.84 -11.27
CA GLU A 126 8.60 9.70 -10.44
C GLU A 126 9.18 9.75 -9.02
N ASP A 127 9.48 10.95 -8.52
CA ASP A 127 9.77 11.14 -7.10
C ASP A 127 8.47 11.14 -6.29
N PHE A 128 8.41 10.31 -5.26
CA PHE A 128 7.24 10.18 -4.41
C PHE A 128 6.99 11.47 -3.60
N ASP A 129 8.05 12.15 -3.15
CA ASP A 129 7.90 13.36 -2.35
C ASP A 129 7.42 14.54 -3.22
N GLU A 130 7.94 14.65 -4.44
CA GLU A 130 7.44 15.61 -5.44
C GLU A 130 5.97 15.31 -5.81
N PHE A 131 5.62 14.04 -6.03
CA PHE A 131 4.25 13.62 -6.30
C PHE A 131 3.32 13.95 -5.13
N PHE A 132 3.75 13.69 -3.89
CA PHE A 132 3.00 14.04 -2.69
C PHE A 132 2.72 15.55 -2.62
N MET A 133 3.72 16.39 -2.89
CA MET A 133 3.53 17.84 -2.92
C MET A 133 2.56 18.29 -4.02
N LYS A 134 2.58 17.65 -5.20
CA LYS A 134 1.57 17.91 -6.25
C LYS A 134 0.15 17.59 -5.79
N VAL A 135 -0.03 16.52 -5.02
CA VAL A 135 -1.35 16.19 -4.43
C VAL A 135 -1.76 17.25 -3.40
N VAL A 136 -0.85 17.67 -2.52
CA VAL A 136 -1.10 18.75 -1.55
C VAL A 136 -1.50 20.04 -2.26
N GLU A 137 -0.79 20.43 -3.31
CA GLU A 137 -1.08 21.62 -4.11
C GLU A 137 -2.45 21.52 -4.79
N ALA A 138 -2.77 20.38 -5.42
CA ALA A 138 -4.06 20.15 -6.05
C ALA A 138 -5.23 20.22 -5.05
N ILE A 139 -5.04 19.74 -3.82
CA ILE A 139 -6.04 19.91 -2.75
C ILE A 139 -6.12 21.39 -2.35
N ASN A 140 -4.99 22.10 -2.19
CA ASN A 140 -5.00 23.54 -1.88
C ASN A 140 -5.70 24.38 -2.96
N SER A 141 -5.65 24.00 -4.23
CA SER A 141 -6.38 24.68 -5.31
C SER A 141 -7.85 24.25 -5.47
N PHE A 142 -8.27 23.17 -4.79
CA PHE A 142 -9.66 22.70 -4.87
C PHE A 142 -10.60 23.64 -4.12
N GLU A 143 -11.70 24.02 -4.76
CA GLU A 143 -12.86 24.63 -4.08
C GLU A 143 -14.09 23.73 -4.23
N PRO A 144 -14.82 23.46 -3.14
CA PRO A 144 -16.06 22.70 -3.22
C PRO A 144 -17.10 23.52 -4.00
N PHE A 145 -17.93 22.84 -4.80
CA PHE A 145 -18.95 23.51 -5.63
C PHE A 145 -19.92 24.37 -4.80
N ARG A 146 -20.19 23.93 -3.58
CA ARG A 146 -20.97 24.66 -2.58
C ARG A 146 -20.62 24.15 -1.19
N ARG A 147 -21.17 24.81 -0.16
CA ARG A 147 -21.20 24.25 1.19
C ARG A 147 -22.23 23.13 1.29
N TYR A 148 -21.89 22.08 2.00
CA TYR A 148 -22.71 20.90 2.23
C TYR A 148 -22.93 20.70 3.73
N ASN A 149 -24.03 20.02 4.08
CA ASN A 149 -24.42 19.82 5.47
C ASN A 149 -23.83 18.53 6.08
N TYR A 150 -23.08 17.75 5.31
CA TYR A 150 -22.50 16.46 5.73
C TYR A 150 -21.25 16.11 4.89
N GLU A 151 -20.50 15.09 5.31
CA GLU A 151 -19.13 14.76 4.83
C GLU A 151 -19.07 14.18 3.43
N LEU A 152 -20.02 13.30 3.08
CA LEU A 152 -19.98 12.52 1.85
C LEU A 152 -19.89 13.38 0.55
N PRO A 153 -20.62 14.50 0.39
CA PRO A 153 -20.48 15.38 -0.76
C PRO A 153 -19.09 16.00 -0.89
N TYR A 154 -18.46 16.44 0.22
CA TYR A 154 -17.09 16.94 0.19
C TYR A 154 -16.11 15.86 -0.26
N GLN A 155 -16.27 14.64 0.26
CA GLN A 155 -15.47 13.49 -0.15
C GLN A 155 -15.61 13.21 -1.65
N ILE A 156 -16.85 13.17 -2.17
CA ILE A 156 -17.12 12.87 -3.59
C ILE A 156 -16.55 13.97 -4.50
N ASP A 157 -16.78 15.24 -4.17
CA ASP A 157 -16.32 16.35 -5.00
C ASP A 157 -14.79 16.43 -5.03
N LEU A 158 -14.14 16.31 -3.86
CA LEU A 158 -12.69 16.28 -3.79
C LEU A 158 -12.13 15.06 -4.53
N ALA A 159 -12.74 13.88 -4.39
CA ALA A 159 -12.30 12.67 -5.10
C ALA A 159 -12.43 12.82 -6.61
N ARG A 160 -13.51 13.43 -7.12
CA ARG A 160 -13.70 13.71 -8.54
C ARG A 160 -12.66 14.69 -9.07
N TRP A 161 -12.42 15.77 -8.34
CA TRP A 161 -11.37 16.74 -8.67
C TRP A 161 -10.01 16.07 -8.76
N LEU A 162 -9.64 15.31 -7.72
CA LEU A 162 -8.37 14.60 -7.66
C LEU A 162 -8.25 13.52 -8.75
N GLN A 163 -9.32 12.80 -9.07
CA GLN A 163 -9.31 11.81 -10.14
C GLN A 163 -9.06 12.44 -11.52
N SER A 164 -9.50 13.69 -11.75
CA SER A 164 -9.22 14.42 -12.99
C SER A 164 -7.74 14.80 -13.15
N LYS A 165 -7.01 14.96 -12.03
CA LYS A 165 -5.59 15.33 -11.99
C LYS A 165 -4.67 14.12 -11.85
N PHE A 166 -5.11 13.12 -11.11
CA PHE A 166 -4.37 11.92 -10.74
C PHE A 166 -5.19 10.68 -11.08
N PRO A 167 -5.04 10.16 -12.32
CA PRO A 167 -5.67 8.91 -12.72
C PRO A 167 -5.25 7.77 -11.79
N GLY A 168 -6.22 7.12 -11.15
CA GLY A 168 -5.98 6.07 -10.17
C GLY A 168 -6.28 6.46 -8.72
N THR A 169 -6.92 7.62 -8.52
CA THR A 169 -7.57 7.98 -7.25
C THR A 169 -8.66 6.97 -6.95
N LYS A 170 -8.69 6.47 -5.71
CA LYS A 170 -9.68 5.48 -5.25
C LYS A 170 -10.41 6.02 -4.03
N ILE A 171 -11.69 5.72 -3.93
CA ILE A 171 -12.53 6.05 -2.78
C ILE A 171 -12.63 4.82 -1.87
N GLU A 172 -12.50 5.03 -0.57
CA GLU A 172 -12.66 3.99 0.46
C GLU A 172 -11.81 2.71 0.25
N GLU A 173 -10.64 2.84 -0.39
CA GLU A 173 -9.73 1.70 -0.55
C GLU A 173 -9.21 1.24 0.82
N SER A 174 -9.60 0.02 1.21
CA SER A 174 -9.26 -0.54 2.52
C SER A 174 -7.90 -1.25 2.51
N ARG A 175 -7.03 -0.90 3.45
CA ARG A 175 -5.76 -1.61 3.75
C ARG A 175 -5.75 -2.05 5.21
N GLY A 176 -5.85 -3.35 5.45
CA GLY A 176 -5.96 -3.89 6.81
C GLY A 176 -7.20 -3.36 7.54
N SER A 177 -7.00 -2.65 8.66
CA SER A 177 -8.07 -1.99 9.43
C SER A 177 -8.23 -0.50 9.10
N ALA A 178 -7.49 0.02 8.13
CA ALA A 178 -7.56 1.40 7.68
C ALA A 178 -8.42 1.50 6.41
N ARG A 179 -9.35 2.46 6.40
CA ARG A 179 -10.17 2.81 5.24
C ARG A 179 -10.23 4.33 5.14
N PRO A 180 -9.19 4.97 4.57
CA PRO A 180 -9.23 6.39 4.27
C PRO A 180 -10.34 6.71 3.28
N ASP A 181 -10.81 7.94 3.30
CA ASP A 181 -11.90 8.37 2.41
C ASP A 181 -11.45 8.37 0.95
N ILE A 182 -10.19 8.76 0.71
CA ILE A 182 -9.56 8.79 -0.60
C ILE A 182 -8.13 8.25 -0.52
N VAL A 183 -7.68 7.50 -1.53
CA VAL A 183 -6.32 6.98 -1.65
C VAL A 183 -5.75 7.32 -3.02
N ILE A 184 -4.52 7.84 -3.06
CA ILE A 184 -3.78 8.11 -4.30
C ILE A 184 -2.36 7.57 -4.16
N LYS A 185 -2.00 6.55 -4.94
CA LYS A 185 -0.63 5.95 -4.98
C LYS A 185 0.03 5.78 -3.59
N GLY A 186 -0.71 5.30 -2.59
CA GLY A 186 -0.20 5.08 -1.23
C GLY A 186 -0.24 6.28 -0.28
N ILE A 187 -0.75 7.43 -0.74
CA ILE A 187 -1.14 8.57 0.09
C ILE A 187 -2.58 8.34 0.55
N ALA A 188 -2.80 8.36 1.86
CA ALA A 188 -4.13 8.40 2.44
C ALA A 188 -4.62 9.83 2.57
N ILE A 189 -5.88 10.08 2.22
CA ILE A 189 -6.54 11.37 2.41
C ILE A 189 -7.80 11.12 3.23
N GLU A 190 -7.90 11.87 4.32
CA GLU A 190 -9.00 11.82 5.27
C GLU A 190 -9.75 13.15 5.19
N VAL A 191 -11.06 13.09 4.97
CA VAL A 191 -11.91 14.25 4.71
C VAL A 191 -12.87 14.43 5.88
N LYS A 192 -12.92 15.66 6.42
CA LYS A 192 -13.91 16.10 7.41
C LYS A 192 -14.62 17.33 6.91
N GLY A 193 -15.93 17.41 7.11
CA GLY A 193 -16.73 18.53 6.60
C GLY A 193 -18.23 18.32 6.72
N PRO A 194 -19.02 19.30 7.19
CA PRO A 194 -18.57 20.40 8.04
C PRO A 194 -17.84 19.86 9.28
N THR A 195 -16.74 20.50 9.68
CA THR A 195 -15.84 19.98 10.71
C THR A 195 -16.18 20.56 12.08
N PHE A 196 -16.49 19.70 13.05
CA PHE A 196 -16.74 20.09 14.44
C PHE A 196 -15.69 19.52 15.41
N ASP A 197 -15.84 19.89 16.68
CA ASP A 197 -14.95 19.48 17.77
C ASP A 197 -14.72 17.96 17.88
N ARG A 198 -15.78 17.17 17.67
CA ARG A 198 -15.70 15.71 17.73
C ARG A 198 -14.89 15.15 16.56
N ASP A 199 -14.98 15.76 15.39
CA ASP A 199 -14.25 15.32 14.21
C ASP A 199 -12.75 15.44 14.43
N LEU A 200 -12.30 16.56 15.02
CA LEU A 200 -10.89 16.78 15.36
C LEU A 200 -10.33 15.68 16.28
N GLN A 201 -11.11 15.24 17.26
CA GLN A 201 -10.69 14.19 18.20
C GLN A 201 -10.45 12.85 17.49
N THR A 202 -11.33 12.49 16.55
CA THR A 202 -11.24 11.19 15.85
C THR A 202 -10.05 11.09 14.88
N ILE A 203 -9.49 12.21 14.45
CA ILE A 203 -8.38 12.24 13.48
C ILE A 203 -7.12 11.57 14.05
N SER A 204 -6.81 11.77 15.34
CA SER A 204 -5.62 11.17 15.96
C SER A 204 -5.62 9.64 15.88
N ASP A 205 -6.77 9.01 16.17
CA ASP A 205 -6.95 7.56 16.06
C ASP A 205 -6.81 7.08 14.61
N LYS A 206 -7.25 7.90 13.64
CA LYS A 206 -7.05 7.62 12.22
C LYS A 206 -5.57 7.73 11.84
N CYS A 207 -4.85 8.77 12.27
CA CYS A 207 -3.41 8.92 12.05
C CYS A 207 -2.61 7.71 12.57
N MET A 208 -2.90 7.25 13.81
CA MET A 208 -2.26 6.07 14.39
C MET A 208 -2.48 4.81 13.56
N ARG A 209 -3.69 4.61 13.03
CA ARG A 209 -4.00 3.43 12.22
C ARG A 209 -3.44 3.53 10.81
N TYR A 210 -3.58 4.68 10.15
CA TYR A 210 -3.28 4.84 8.73
C TYR A 210 -1.78 4.80 8.47
N ARG A 211 -0.95 5.36 9.37
CA ARG A 211 0.52 5.32 9.24
C ARG A 211 1.12 3.90 9.19
N LEU A 212 0.35 2.89 9.61
CA LEU A 212 0.77 1.50 9.52
C LEU A 212 0.70 0.94 8.09
N TYR A 213 -0.14 1.55 7.24
CA TYR A 213 -0.52 1.04 5.91
C TYR A 213 -0.24 2.02 4.77
N PHE A 214 -0.12 3.31 5.09
CA PHE A 214 0.06 4.41 4.16
C PHE A 214 1.31 5.20 4.52
N LYS A 215 1.97 5.73 3.51
CA LYS A 215 3.29 6.37 3.65
C LYS A 215 3.18 7.83 4.05
N GLN A 216 2.15 8.49 3.54
CA GLN A 216 1.79 9.85 3.87
C GLN A 216 0.29 9.93 4.13
N LEU A 217 -0.09 10.89 4.95
CA LEU A 217 -1.48 11.17 5.29
C LEU A 217 -1.74 12.67 5.15
N ILE A 218 -2.80 12.99 4.42
CA ILE A 218 -3.36 14.34 4.33
C ILE A 218 -4.72 14.33 5.00
N VAL A 219 -4.96 15.30 5.87
CA VAL A 219 -6.25 15.55 6.49
C VAL A 219 -6.81 16.83 5.89
N VAL A 220 -8.01 16.77 5.33
CA VAL A 220 -8.69 17.91 4.70
C VAL A 220 -9.92 18.24 5.51
N LEU A 221 -9.99 19.47 6.03
CA LEU A 221 -11.05 19.95 6.90
C LEU A 221 -11.85 21.04 6.18
N PHE A 222 -13.06 20.74 5.78
CA PHE A 222 -14.01 21.69 5.19
C PHE A 222 -14.90 22.31 6.27
N ASP A 223 -15.22 23.59 6.09
CA ASP A 223 -16.19 24.34 6.90
C ASP A 223 -15.99 24.09 8.40
N VAL A 224 -14.88 24.58 8.94
CA VAL A 224 -14.45 24.32 10.31
C VAL A 224 -15.21 25.20 11.31
N TYR A 225 -16.13 24.59 12.05
CA TYR A 225 -16.92 25.19 13.13
C TYR A 225 -16.32 24.89 14.50
N VAL A 226 -15.02 25.14 14.64
CA VAL A 226 -14.27 24.96 15.89
C VAL A 226 -13.67 26.29 16.29
N ASN A 227 -13.68 26.59 17.59
CA ASN A 227 -13.03 27.78 18.13
C ASN A 227 -11.55 27.80 17.72
N GLN A 228 -11.04 28.95 17.27
CA GLN A 228 -9.69 29.07 16.72
C GLN A 228 -8.59 28.68 17.71
N PHE A 229 -8.75 28.99 19.00
CA PHE A 229 -7.79 28.58 20.03
C PHE A 229 -7.72 27.05 20.14
N ARG A 230 -8.89 26.40 20.20
CA ARG A 230 -9.00 24.94 20.24
C ARG A 230 -8.46 24.28 18.98
N TYR A 231 -8.72 24.85 17.81
CA TYR A 231 -8.16 24.36 16.55
C TYR A 231 -6.62 24.43 16.56
N ASN A 232 -6.05 25.54 17.02
CA ASN A 232 -4.60 25.71 17.10
C ASN A 232 -3.95 24.73 18.09
N ASP A 233 -4.55 24.56 19.27
CA ASP A 233 -4.06 23.61 20.28
C ASP A 233 -4.09 22.17 19.75
N TRP A 234 -5.20 21.78 19.11
CA TRP A 234 -5.34 20.50 18.43
C TRP A 234 -4.28 20.32 17.33
N LEU A 235 -4.10 21.31 16.46
CA LEU A 235 -3.14 21.25 15.35
C LEU A 235 -1.70 21.11 15.86
N ASN A 236 -1.34 21.86 16.91
CA ASN A 236 -0.03 21.76 17.54
C ASN A 236 0.19 20.38 18.17
N GLY A 237 -0.79 19.85 18.88
CA GLY A 237 -0.75 18.50 19.44
C GLY A 237 -0.61 17.42 18.37
N LEU A 238 -1.36 17.55 17.27
CA LEU A 238 -1.29 16.65 16.13
C LEU A 238 0.10 16.70 15.48
N LYS A 239 0.62 17.90 15.17
CA LYS A 239 1.92 18.10 14.52
C LYS A 239 3.10 17.62 15.36
N ARG A 240 3.03 17.76 16.69
CA ARG A 240 4.03 17.20 17.60
C ARG A 240 4.06 15.66 17.55
N THR A 241 2.91 15.03 17.39
CA THR A 241 2.77 13.56 17.44
C THR A 241 2.96 12.91 16.07
N PHE A 242 2.51 13.59 15.01
CA PHE A 242 2.51 13.16 13.62
C PHE A 242 3.02 14.30 12.71
N PRO A 243 4.33 14.59 12.74
CA PRO A 243 4.91 15.73 12.02
C PRO A 243 4.77 15.63 10.49
N ASP A 244 4.68 14.41 9.99
CA ASP A 244 4.50 14.02 8.59
C ASP A 244 3.07 14.21 8.07
N VAL A 245 2.07 14.29 8.96
CA VAL A 245 0.67 14.49 8.55
C VAL A 245 0.46 15.93 8.10
N ILE A 246 -0.02 16.12 6.88
CA ILE A 246 -0.39 17.45 6.36
C ILE A 246 -1.87 17.71 6.66
N VAL A 247 -2.17 18.87 7.24
CA VAL A 247 -3.55 19.30 7.50
C VAL A 247 -3.85 20.49 6.59
N ILE A 248 -4.93 20.40 5.81
CA ILE A 248 -5.40 21.43 4.90
C ILE A 248 -6.79 21.88 5.36
N LYS A 249 -6.93 23.15 5.70
CA LYS A 249 -8.21 23.77 6.07
C LYS A 249 -8.84 24.41 4.82
N LYS A 250 -10.13 24.15 4.59
CA LYS A 250 -10.95 24.58 3.47
C LYS A 250 -12.20 25.30 3.93
#